data_AF-A0A9D4Q4E9-F1
#
_entry.id   AF-A0A9D4Q4E9-F1
#
_cell.length_a   1.000
_cell.length_b   1.000
_cell.length_c   1.000
_cell.angle_alpha   90.00
_cell.angle_beta   90.00
_cell.angle_gamma   90.00
#
_symmetry.space_group_name_H-M   'P 1'
#
loop_
_entity.id
_entity.type
_entity.pdbx_description
1 polymer ?
#
loop_
_entity_poly.entity_id
_entity_poly.type
_entity_poly.pdbx_seq_one_letter_code
_entity_poly.pdbx_strand_id
1 'polypeptide(L)'
;MHGASFLMHKVYTDDMTLKLVAAACEVLGLDLDTCLEAFGEHFLYFCQQHGYDHILRVLGSNMADFLTNLDNLHDHLASTYPGMRAPSFRVTPGPSGQILLHYYSDRKVVQADK
;
A
#
# COMPACT_ATOMS: atom_id res chain seq x y z
N MET A 1 -17.27 17.92 -19.20
CA MET A 1 -16.78 16.55 -19.42
C MET A 1 -17.06 15.76 -18.16
N HIS A 2 -17.96 14.79 -18.18
CA HIS A 2 -18.14 13.88 -17.03
C HIS A 2 -16.99 12.88 -17.09
N GLY A 3 -15.94 13.10 -16.32
CA GLY A 3 -14.83 12.15 -16.19
C GLY A 3 -15.34 10.82 -15.63
N ALA A 4 -14.77 9.71 -16.10
CA ALA A 4 -15.03 8.41 -15.51
C ALA A 4 -14.62 8.43 -14.03
N SER A 5 -15.50 7.98 -13.14
CA SER A 5 -15.21 7.87 -11.71
C SER A 5 -14.75 6.46 -11.34
N PHE A 6 -13.78 6.37 -10.42
CA PHE A 6 -13.43 5.13 -9.75
C PHE A 6 -14.42 4.89 -8.60
N LEU A 7 -14.95 3.68 -8.51
CA LEU A 7 -15.85 3.28 -7.43
C LEU A 7 -15.05 2.52 -6.38
N MET A 8 -15.12 2.98 -5.13
CA MET A 8 -14.29 2.47 -4.02
C MET A 8 -14.40 0.95 -3.79
N HIS A 9 -15.61 0.39 -3.89
CA HIS A 9 -15.86 -1.05 -3.67
C HIS A 9 -15.86 -1.88 -4.97
N LYS A 10 -15.44 -1.30 -6.09
CA LYS A 10 -15.30 -2.03 -7.35
C LYS A 10 -13.89 -2.59 -7.48
N VAL A 11 -13.78 -3.88 -7.77
CA VAL A 11 -12.51 -4.52 -8.09
C VAL A 11 -12.11 -4.18 -9.52
N TYR A 12 -10.93 -3.62 -9.69
CA TYR A 12 -10.29 -3.38 -10.99
C TYR A 12 -9.08 -4.32 -11.15
N THR A 13 -8.69 -4.61 -12.39
CA THR A 13 -7.55 -5.48 -12.66
C THR A 13 -6.24 -4.80 -12.28
N ASP A 14 -5.24 -5.58 -11.84
CA ASP A 14 -3.90 -5.05 -11.54
C ASP A 14 -3.29 -4.31 -12.75
N ASP A 15 -3.58 -4.77 -13.98
CA ASP A 15 -3.21 -4.13 -15.25
C ASP A 15 -3.73 -2.68 -15.36
N MET A 16 -4.91 -2.37 -14.83
CA MET A 16 -5.44 -1.01 -14.86
C MET A 16 -4.61 -0.05 -14.01
N THR A 17 -4.22 -0.47 -12.80
CA THR A 17 -3.33 0.31 -11.93
C THR A 17 -1.96 0.48 -12.57
N LEU A 18 -1.41 -0.59 -13.16
CA LEU A 18 -0.12 -0.55 -13.84
C LEU A 18 -0.13 0.44 -15.02
N LYS A 19 -1.19 0.45 -15.82
CA LYS A 19 -1.36 1.42 -16.92
C LYS A 19 -1.47 2.85 -16.42
N LEU A 20 -2.17 3.09 -15.30
CA LEU A 20 -2.25 4.43 -14.70
C LEU A 20 -0.89 4.92 -14.21
N VAL A 21 -0.13 4.06 -13.52
CA VAL A 21 1.22 4.40 -13.06
C VAL A 21 2.15 4.64 -14.24
N ALA A 22 2.12 3.79 -15.28
CA ALA A 22 2.93 3.96 -16.47
C ALA A 22 2.62 5.28 -17.20
N ALA A 23 1.32 5.62 -17.36
CA ALA A 23 0.91 6.88 -17.96
C ALA A 23 1.34 8.09 -17.10
N ALA A 24 1.26 7.98 -15.77
CA ALA A 24 1.75 9.02 -14.87
C ALA A 24 3.26 9.23 -14.99
N CYS A 25 4.04 8.14 -15.06
CA CYS A 25 5.48 8.19 -15.29
C CYS A 25 5.81 8.91 -16.60
N GLU A 26 5.13 8.56 -17.70
CA GLU A 26 5.33 9.18 -19.01
C GLU A 26 5.00 10.67 -19.01
N VAL A 27 3.83 11.05 -18.49
CA VAL A 27 3.35 12.44 -18.50
C VAL A 27 4.17 13.34 -17.58
N LEU A 28 4.61 12.81 -16.42
CA LEU A 28 5.35 13.58 -15.43
C LEU A 28 6.87 13.50 -15.62
N GLY A 29 7.35 12.61 -16.50
CA GLY A 29 8.79 12.38 -16.70
C GLY A 29 9.48 11.76 -15.49
N LEU A 30 8.77 10.94 -14.72
CA LEU A 30 9.28 10.24 -13.53
C LEU A 30 9.61 8.79 -13.87
N ASP A 31 10.62 8.22 -13.20
CA ASP A 31 10.81 6.78 -13.19
C ASP A 31 9.75 6.08 -12.31
N LEU A 32 9.62 4.76 -12.49
CA LEU A 32 8.61 3.96 -11.81
C LEU A 32 8.77 3.98 -10.29
N ASP A 33 9.99 3.88 -9.78
CA ASP A 33 10.27 3.79 -8.34
C ASP A 33 9.90 5.12 -7.68
N THR A 34 10.32 6.25 -8.25
CA THR A 34 9.95 7.59 -7.79
C THR A 34 8.42 7.79 -7.79
N CYS A 35 7.74 7.34 -8.85
CA CYS A 35 6.28 7.47 -8.94
C CYS A 35 5.56 6.62 -7.88
N LEU A 36 6.02 5.40 -7.62
CA LEU A 36 5.42 4.49 -6.64
C LEU A 36 5.74 4.92 -5.20
N GLU A 37 6.92 5.47 -4.93
CA GLU A 37 7.28 6.04 -3.64
C GLU A 37 6.38 7.24 -3.31
N ALA A 38 6.22 8.17 -4.26
CA ALA A 38 5.31 9.30 -4.12
C ALA A 38 3.85 8.86 -3.93
N PHE A 39 3.41 7.81 -4.63
CA PHE A 39 2.09 7.22 -4.43
C PHE A 39 1.93 6.65 -3.01
N GLY A 40 2.92 5.93 -2.49
CA GLY A 40 2.91 5.37 -1.14
C GLY A 40 2.84 6.44 -0.05
N GLU A 41 3.62 7.51 -0.18
CA GLU A 41 3.56 8.66 0.73
C GLU A 41 2.17 9.30 0.71
N HIS A 42 1.65 9.58 -0.48
CA HIS A 42 0.31 10.16 -0.62
C HIS A 42 -0.79 9.24 -0.08
N PHE A 43 -0.64 7.92 -0.23
CA PHE A 43 -1.63 6.95 0.25
C PHE A 43 -1.81 7.00 1.77
N LEU A 44 -0.72 7.12 2.54
CA LEU A 44 -0.82 7.29 3.99
C LEU A 44 -1.54 8.59 4.36
N TYR A 45 -1.22 9.69 3.68
CA TYR A 45 -1.92 10.96 3.87
C TYR A 45 -3.42 10.83 3.53
N PHE A 46 -3.75 10.21 2.40
CA PHE A 46 -5.13 9.94 1.98
C PHE A 46 -5.88 9.15 3.05
N CYS A 47 -5.31 8.06 3.56
CA CYS A 47 -5.94 7.27 4.62
C CYS A 47 -6.25 8.12 5.87
N GLN A 48 -5.33 9.00 6.28
CA GLN A 48 -5.56 9.91 7.41
C GLN A 48 -6.69 10.90 7.15
N GLN A 49 -6.82 11.45 5.94
CA GLN A 49 -7.88 12.41 5.60
C GLN A 49 -9.25 11.75 5.41
N HIS A 50 -9.31 10.45 5.13
CA HIS A 50 -10.52 9.74 4.76
C HIS A 50 -10.99 8.73 5.83
N GLY A 51 -10.68 8.99 7.10
CA GLY A 51 -11.28 8.29 8.25
C GLY A 51 -10.56 7.02 8.69
N TYR A 52 -9.35 6.75 8.18
CA TYR A 52 -8.50 5.66 8.68
C TYR A 52 -7.46 6.15 9.69
N ASP A 53 -7.46 7.42 10.07
CA ASP A 53 -6.50 7.98 11.03
C ASP A 53 -6.54 7.24 12.38
N HIS A 54 -7.74 6.95 12.90
CA HIS A 54 -7.90 6.26 14.18
C HIS A 54 -7.34 4.84 14.10
N ILE A 55 -7.66 4.08 13.04
CA ILE A 55 -7.18 2.70 12.92
C ILE A 55 -5.66 2.66 12.67
N LEU A 56 -5.09 3.61 11.94
CA LEU A 56 -3.65 3.72 11.73
C LEU A 56 -2.90 3.99 13.05
N ARG A 57 -3.46 4.81 13.95
CA ARG A 57 -2.83 5.13 15.25
C ARG A 57 -2.77 3.95 16.22
N VAL A 58 -3.66 2.96 16.08
CA VAL A 58 -3.69 1.80 16.98
C VAL A 58 -2.81 0.64 16.49
N LEU A 59 -2.19 0.75 15.30
CA LEU A 59 -1.32 -0.31 14.78
C LEU A 59 0.01 -0.43 15.51
N GLY A 60 0.46 0.60 16.21
CA GLY A 60 1.72 0.51 16.93
C GLY A 60 2.27 1.82 17.42
N SER A 61 3.15 1.74 18.41
CA SER A 61 3.86 2.89 18.98
C SER A 61 5.22 3.15 18.32
N ASN A 62 5.68 2.20 17.50
CA ASN A 62 6.93 2.25 16.75
C ASN A 62 6.76 1.57 15.38
N MET A 63 7.79 1.66 14.53
CA MET A 63 7.75 1.12 13.17
C MET A 63 7.56 -0.40 13.12
N ALA A 64 8.21 -1.15 14.01
CA ALA A 64 8.11 -2.61 14.03
C ALA A 64 6.68 -3.06 14.40
N ASP A 65 6.08 -2.45 15.41
CA ASP A 65 4.71 -2.70 15.82
C ASP A 65 3.74 -2.37 14.67
N PHE A 66 3.90 -1.19 14.07
CA PHE A 66 3.05 -0.72 12.98
C PHE A 66 3.05 -1.71 11.82
N LEU A 67 4.24 -2.11 11.34
CA LEU A 67 4.39 -3.04 10.22
C LEU A 67 3.86 -4.44 10.57
N THR A 68 4.08 -4.93 11.78
CA THR A 68 3.59 -6.24 12.23
C THR A 68 2.06 -6.31 12.29
N ASN A 69 1.39 -5.18 12.57
CA ASN A 69 -0.06 -5.13 12.68
C ASN A 69 -0.79 -4.80 11.36
N LEU A 70 -0.08 -4.61 10.25
CA LEU A 70 -0.71 -4.37 8.94
C LEU A 70 -1.55 -5.55 8.46
N ASP A 71 -1.15 -6.79 8.77
CA ASP A 71 -1.94 -7.99 8.42
C ASP A 71 -3.31 -7.96 9.13
N ASN A 72 -3.32 -7.60 10.43
CA ASN A 72 -4.55 -7.45 11.21
C ASN A 72 -5.47 -6.34 10.65
N LEU A 73 -4.88 -5.22 10.21
CA LEU A 73 -5.63 -4.16 9.54
C LEU A 73 -6.29 -4.69 8.26
N HIS A 74 -5.52 -5.35 7.40
CA HIS A 74 -6.04 -5.86 6.14
C HIS A 74 -7.13 -6.92 6.34
N ASP A 75 -6.98 -7.79 7.33
CA ASP A 75 -8.02 -8.77 7.70
C ASP A 75 -9.32 -8.09 8.14
N HIS A 76 -9.21 -7.01 8.94
CA HIS A 76 -10.38 -6.21 9.32
C HIS A 76 -11.07 -5.61 8.10
N LEU A 77 -10.29 -5.06 7.16
CA LEU A 77 -10.80 -4.42 5.95
C LEU A 77 -11.37 -5.42 4.93
N ALA A 78 -10.92 -6.68 4.92
CA ALA A 78 -11.38 -7.69 3.97
C ALA A 78 -12.90 -7.92 4.01
N SER A 79 -13.54 -7.69 5.16
CA SER A 79 -15.00 -7.73 5.31
C SER A 79 -15.74 -6.63 4.53
N THR A 80 -15.10 -5.48 4.35
CA THR A 80 -15.65 -4.26 3.71
C THR A 80 -15.24 -4.16 2.23
N TYR A 81 -14.16 -4.83 1.84
CA TYR A 81 -13.61 -4.82 0.48
C TYR A 81 -13.63 -6.23 -0.13
N PRO A 82 -14.77 -6.65 -0.73
CA PRO A 82 -14.85 -7.94 -1.41
C PRO A 82 -13.76 -8.08 -2.48
N GLY A 83 -13.03 -9.19 -2.45
CA GLY A 83 -11.94 -9.45 -3.39
C GLY A 83 -10.62 -8.76 -3.04
N MET A 84 -10.48 -8.19 -1.84
CA MET A 84 -9.20 -7.69 -1.33
C MET A 84 -8.14 -8.80 -1.37
N ARG A 85 -7.04 -8.51 -2.06
CA ARG A 85 -5.81 -9.33 -2.09
C ARG A 85 -4.72 -8.53 -1.40
N ALA A 86 -4.67 -8.63 -0.07
CA ALA A 86 -3.72 -7.88 0.74
C ALA A 86 -2.31 -8.51 0.69
N PRO A 87 -1.24 -7.72 0.74
CA PRO A 87 0.09 -8.23 1.06
C PRO A 87 0.18 -8.65 2.53
N SER A 88 1.19 -9.47 2.85
CA SER A 88 1.55 -9.82 4.23
C SER A 88 2.91 -9.25 4.60
N PHE A 89 3.01 -8.74 5.82
CA PHE A 89 4.20 -8.13 6.39
C PHE A 89 4.62 -8.90 7.65
N ARG A 90 5.90 -9.30 7.71
CA ARG A 90 6.50 -9.83 8.95
C ARG A 90 7.75 -9.07 9.27
N VAL A 91 7.95 -8.78 10.55
CA VAL A 91 9.15 -8.12 11.03
C VAL A 91 9.97 -9.09 11.88
N THR A 92 11.26 -9.18 11.59
CA THR A 92 12.22 -9.90 12.45
C THR A 92 13.36 -8.98 12.86
N PRO A 93 13.94 -9.13 14.07
CA PRO A 93 15.08 -8.33 14.49
C PRO A 93 16.30 -8.54 13.60
N GLY A 94 16.97 -7.46 13.22
CA GLY A 94 18.28 -7.45 12.55
C GLY A 94 19.42 -6.98 13.47
N PRO A 95 20.68 -6.99 12.98
CA PRO A 95 21.83 -6.49 13.73
C PRO A 95 21.69 -5.01 14.11
N SER A 96 22.27 -4.62 15.24
CA SER A 96 22.37 -3.21 15.66
C SER A 96 21.04 -2.44 15.69
N GLY A 97 19.93 -3.11 16.05
CA GLY A 97 18.61 -2.48 16.15
C GLY A 97 17.91 -2.26 14.80
N GLN A 98 18.44 -2.81 13.71
CA GLN A 98 17.73 -2.87 12.44
C GLN A 98 16.50 -3.77 12.54
N ILE A 99 15.54 -3.53 11.65
CA ILE A 99 14.42 -4.44 11.41
C ILE A 99 14.58 -5.05 10.01
N LEU A 100 14.36 -6.34 9.90
CA LEU A 100 14.22 -7.03 8.62
C LEU A 100 12.73 -7.18 8.34
N LEU A 101 12.28 -6.55 7.25
CA LEU A 101 10.92 -6.66 6.77
C LEU A 101 10.82 -7.78 5.73
N HIS A 102 9.95 -8.75 5.98
CA HIS A 102 9.57 -9.77 5.02
C HIS A 102 8.24 -9.34 4.39
N TYR A 103 8.28 -9.06 3.10
CA TYR A 103 7.13 -8.64 2.31
C TYR A 103 6.68 -9.78 1.39
N TYR A 104 5.42 -10.18 1.49
CA TYR A 104 4.82 -11.22 0.65
C TYR A 104 3.61 -10.65 -0.09
N SER A 105 3.56 -10.88 -1.40
CA SER A 105 2.48 -10.38 -2.25
C SER A 105 2.31 -11.26 -3.47
N ASP A 106 1.06 -11.47 -3.88
CA ASP A 106 0.75 -12.09 -5.17
C ASP A 106 1.05 -11.15 -6.36
N ARG A 107 1.26 -9.85 -6.09
CA ARG A 107 1.55 -8.84 -7.11
C ARG A 107 3.06 -8.72 -7.27
N LYS A 108 3.55 -9.04 -8.47
CA LYS A 108 4.98 -8.98 -8.83
C LYS A 108 5.55 -7.57 -9.05
N VAL A 109 4.73 -6.53 -8.87
CA VAL A 109 5.12 -5.14 -9.14
C VAL A 109 6.06 -4.60 -8.07
N VAL A 110 5.95 -5.12 -6.84
CA VAL A 110 6.75 -4.71 -5.69
C VAL A 110 7.67 -5.87 -5.34
N GLN A 111 8.78 -6.01 -6.06
CA GLN A 111 9.87 -6.86 -5.60
C GLN A 111 10.81 -5.94 -4.83
N ALA A 112 10.86 -6.13 -3.50
CA ALA A 112 11.86 -5.48 -2.65
C ALA A 112 13.22 -6.15 -2.90
N ASP A 113 13.75 -5.98 -4.11
CA ASP A 113 15.12 -6.37 -4.44
C ASP A 113 16.00 -5.13 -4.26
N LYS A 114 16.49 -4.96 -3.03
CA LYS A 114 17.78 -4.35 -2.69
C LYS A 114 18.17 -4.68 -1.25
#